data_AF-A0AAD7SJ55-F1
#
_entry.id   AF-A0AAD7SJ55-F1
#
_cell.length_a   1.000
_cell.length_b   1.000
_cell.length_c   1.000
_cell.angle_alpha   90.00
_cell.angle_beta   90.00
_cell.angle_gamma   90.00
#
_symmetry.space_group_name_H-M   'P 1'
#
loop_
_entity.id
_entity.type
_entity.pdbx_description
1 polymer ?
#
loop_
_entity_poly.entity_id
_entity_poly.type
_entity_poly.pdbx_seq_one_letter_code
_entity_poly.pdbx_strand_id
1 'polypeptide(L)'
;MKVEQLKMYEMLVGQSRQPLLHHKPVLRPLMMLLSSCAGSGAPAVEAELVLLLHQLCSVLAKDPSVLELFFHTSEDQGAANFLIFSLLIPFIHRERPVGQQARDALLFIMALSAENQVVAEHIAENTYFCPVLATGLSGLYSSLPTRLALRSEDWHCLQLEDWQQVPTLVQFLNSLEFCNAVIQVAHPSIKNQLVGYIYNGFLVPVLAPALHKLTLEEVMTTTAYLDLFLRSVTEPALLQTFLSFILLHQHENVHILDTLVSRINTPFQLGTVSLALFRTLIGLYCEDVMLQLVFRYLIPCNHMMLSQRKVLRERDCYSTSAAKILGLTPSCCSPEPSPLRRSSWTASFGRRAQKARSQDT
;
A
#
# COMPACT_ATOMS: atom_id res chain seq x y z
N MET A 1 9.75 -13.17 36.65
CA MET A 1 8.55 -12.58 37.27
C MET A 1 7.57 -12.02 36.24
N LYS A 2 7.94 -11.04 35.38
CA LYS A 2 7.02 -10.48 34.37
C LYS A 2 6.45 -11.52 33.39
N VAL A 3 7.27 -12.44 32.89
CA VAL A 3 6.84 -13.54 31.99
C VAL A 3 5.74 -14.39 32.62
N GLU A 4 5.91 -14.81 33.88
CA GLU A 4 4.91 -15.62 34.58
C GLU A 4 3.60 -14.86 34.82
N GLN A 5 3.68 -13.55 35.08
CA GLN A 5 2.49 -12.71 35.20
C GLN A 5 1.74 -12.60 33.86
N LEU A 6 2.45 -12.42 32.74
CA LEU A 6 1.85 -12.40 31.40
C LEU A 6 1.18 -13.74 31.07
N LYS A 7 1.83 -14.86 31.34
CA LYS A 7 1.24 -16.21 31.17
C LYS A 7 0.01 -16.44 32.02
N MET A 8 0.01 -15.95 33.26
CA MET A 8 -1.16 -16.05 34.13
C MET A 8 -2.35 -15.26 33.57
N TYR A 9 -2.10 -14.04 33.07
CA TYR A 9 -3.13 -13.23 32.42
C TYR A 9 -3.58 -13.83 31.08
N GLU A 10 -2.67 -14.42 30.31
CA GLU A 10 -2.95 -15.15 29.07
C GLU A 10 -3.89 -16.32 29.34
N MET A 11 -3.60 -17.17 30.33
CA MET A 11 -4.51 -18.25 30.73
C MET A 11 -5.86 -17.72 31.24
N LEU A 12 -5.86 -16.64 32.03
CA LEU A 12 -7.09 -16.03 32.55
C LEU A 12 -7.98 -15.49 31.43
N VAL A 13 -7.42 -14.78 30.44
CA VAL A 13 -8.18 -14.20 29.33
C VAL A 13 -8.58 -15.29 28.32
N GLY A 14 -7.69 -16.24 28.04
CA GLY A 14 -7.91 -17.29 27.04
C GLY A 14 -8.85 -18.41 27.50
N GLN A 15 -8.85 -18.78 28.78
CA GLN A 15 -9.60 -19.96 29.28
C GLN A 15 -10.83 -19.61 30.12
N SER A 16 -11.01 -18.35 30.52
CA SER A 16 -12.18 -17.97 31.31
C SER A 16 -13.44 -17.91 30.45
N ARG A 17 -14.53 -18.51 30.95
CA ARG A 17 -15.87 -18.42 30.35
C ARG A 17 -16.65 -17.19 30.82
N GLN A 18 -16.16 -16.53 31.87
CA GLN A 18 -16.77 -15.34 32.45
C GLN A 18 -16.11 -14.09 31.87
N PRO A 19 -16.86 -12.97 31.71
CA PRO A 19 -16.34 -11.76 31.09
C PRO A 19 -15.47 -10.95 32.08
N LEU A 20 -14.35 -11.54 32.53
CA LEU A 20 -13.48 -11.06 33.60
C LEU A 20 -12.95 -9.62 33.37
N LEU A 21 -12.81 -9.22 32.11
CA LEU A 21 -12.34 -7.88 31.73
C LEU A 21 -13.31 -6.75 32.09
N HIS A 22 -14.57 -7.05 32.39
CA HIS A 22 -15.52 -6.05 32.89
C HIS A 22 -15.22 -5.62 34.33
N HIS A 23 -14.47 -6.44 35.07
CA HIS A 23 -14.17 -6.16 36.47
C HIS A 23 -12.91 -5.28 36.58
N LYS A 24 -13.11 -4.01 37.00
CA LYS A 24 -12.02 -3.04 37.26
C LYS A 24 -10.85 -3.60 38.09
N PRO A 25 -11.05 -4.48 39.10
CA PRO A 25 -9.95 -5.09 39.86
C PRO A 25 -9.01 -5.99 39.05
N VAL A 26 -9.46 -6.54 37.92
CA VAL A 26 -8.65 -7.35 37.00
C VAL A 26 -8.05 -6.47 35.91
N LEU A 27 -8.83 -5.52 35.40
CA LEU A 27 -8.43 -4.63 34.31
C LEU A 27 -7.30 -3.66 34.70
N ARG A 28 -7.38 -3.03 35.88
CA ARG A 28 -6.36 -2.05 36.32
C ARG A 28 -4.95 -2.66 36.46
N PRO A 29 -4.77 -3.80 37.16
CA PRO A 29 -3.46 -4.44 37.25
C PRO A 29 -2.93 -4.93 35.91
N LEU A 30 -3.82 -5.41 35.02
CA LEU A 30 -3.45 -5.76 33.64
C LEU A 30 -2.89 -4.54 32.89
N MET A 31 -3.57 -3.39 32.94
CA MET A 31 -3.10 -2.17 32.28
C MET A 31 -1.75 -1.66 32.84
N MET A 32 -1.56 -1.75 34.16
CA MET A 32 -0.26 -1.43 34.79
C MET A 32 0.85 -2.40 34.38
N LEU A 33 0.52 -3.70 34.21
CA LEU A 33 1.49 -4.68 33.74
C LEU A 33 1.90 -4.39 32.29
N LEU A 34 0.92 -4.15 31.40
CA LEU A 34 1.16 -3.82 29.99
C LEU A 34 2.02 -2.56 29.83
N SER A 35 1.73 -1.48 30.58
CA SER A 35 2.53 -0.26 30.54
C SER A 35 3.95 -0.50 31.06
N SER A 36 4.13 -1.35 32.07
CA SER A 36 5.47 -1.74 32.56
C SER A 36 6.27 -2.58 31.57
N CYS A 37 5.61 -3.20 30.59
CA CYS A 37 6.24 -4.00 29.54
C CYS A 37 6.66 -3.16 28.32
N ALA A 38 6.15 -1.94 28.16
CA ALA A 38 6.44 -1.03 27.05
C ALA A 38 7.93 -0.71 26.83
N GLY A 39 8.78 -0.91 27.86
CA GLY A 39 10.23 -0.65 27.80
C GLY A 39 11.11 -1.90 27.96
N SER A 40 10.55 -3.11 27.97
CA SER A 40 11.33 -4.34 28.19
C SER A 40 11.78 -4.96 26.86
N GLY A 41 13.05 -4.82 26.51
CA GLY A 41 13.64 -5.41 25.29
C GLY A 41 13.98 -6.91 25.37
N ALA A 42 13.43 -7.65 26.33
CA ALA A 42 13.71 -9.08 26.47
C ALA A 42 12.82 -9.88 25.51
N PRO A 43 13.36 -10.68 24.58
CA PRO A 43 12.59 -11.32 23.51
C PRO A 43 11.51 -12.29 24.02
N ALA A 44 11.77 -12.95 25.16
CA ALA A 44 10.78 -13.81 25.82
C ALA A 44 9.59 -13.03 26.40
N VAL A 45 9.83 -11.79 26.88
CA VAL A 45 8.76 -10.92 27.39
C VAL A 45 7.95 -10.34 26.23
N GLU A 46 8.61 -9.95 25.14
CA GLU A 46 7.93 -9.44 23.94
C GLU A 46 6.99 -10.48 23.32
N ALA A 47 7.43 -11.74 23.22
CA ALA A 47 6.60 -12.81 22.66
C ALA A 47 5.32 -13.05 23.47
N GLU A 48 5.44 -13.16 24.80
CA GLU A 48 4.30 -13.36 25.69
C GLU A 48 3.40 -12.12 25.76
N LEU A 49 3.99 -10.92 25.68
CA LEU A 49 3.24 -9.67 25.62
C LEU A 49 2.37 -9.62 24.36
N VAL A 50 2.95 -9.89 23.19
CA VAL A 50 2.21 -9.83 21.92
C VAL A 50 1.13 -10.91 21.86
N LEU A 51 1.39 -12.10 22.43
CA LEU A 51 0.39 -13.15 22.59
C LEU A 51 -0.81 -12.68 23.41
N LEU A 52 -0.56 -12.08 24.58
CA LEU A 52 -1.61 -11.53 25.43
C LEU A 52 -2.36 -10.39 24.74
N LEU A 53 -1.65 -9.46 24.09
CA LEU A 53 -2.26 -8.35 23.34
C LEU A 53 -3.15 -8.86 22.21
N HIS A 54 -2.73 -9.91 21.50
CA HIS A 54 -3.54 -10.55 20.47
C HIS A 54 -4.83 -11.15 21.03
N GLN A 55 -4.76 -11.88 22.15
CA GLN A 55 -5.95 -12.42 22.82
C GLN A 55 -6.90 -11.30 23.26
N LEU A 56 -6.37 -10.23 23.85
CA LEU A 56 -7.17 -9.06 24.23
C LEU A 56 -7.85 -8.42 23.01
N CYS A 57 -7.15 -8.27 21.88
CA CYS A 57 -7.75 -7.76 20.64
C CYS A 57 -8.87 -8.69 20.12
N SER A 58 -8.69 -10.01 20.22
CA SER A 58 -9.73 -10.97 19.85
C SER A 58 -10.97 -10.88 20.75
N VAL A 59 -10.79 -10.65 22.05
CA VAL A 59 -11.91 -10.44 22.98
C VAL A 59 -12.60 -9.11 22.71
N LEU A 60 -11.85 -8.03 22.49
CA LEU A 60 -12.39 -6.72 22.11
C LEU A 60 -13.21 -6.78 20.81
N ALA A 61 -12.75 -7.55 19.83
CA ALA A 61 -13.47 -7.75 18.57
C ALA A 61 -14.79 -8.50 18.75
N LYS A 62 -14.88 -9.40 19.74
CA LYS A 62 -16.10 -10.15 20.04
C LYS A 62 -17.06 -9.40 20.94
N ASP A 63 -16.53 -8.55 21.82
CA ASP A 63 -17.30 -7.78 22.79
C ASP A 63 -16.85 -6.31 22.82
N PRO A 64 -17.44 -5.47 21.95
CA PRO A 64 -17.12 -4.05 21.87
C PRO A 64 -17.46 -3.26 23.15
N SER A 65 -18.29 -3.79 24.05
CA SER A 65 -18.64 -3.09 25.29
C SER A 65 -17.45 -2.95 26.25
N VAL A 66 -16.50 -3.89 26.17
CA VAL A 66 -15.25 -3.86 26.94
C VAL A 66 -14.34 -2.71 26.48
N LEU A 67 -14.47 -2.29 25.22
CA LEU A 67 -13.66 -1.23 24.63
C LEU A 67 -13.85 0.09 25.41
N GLU A 68 -15.09 0.44 25.77
CA GLU A 68 -15.39 1.63 26.58
C GLU A 68 -14.64 1.61 27.90
N LEU A 69 -14.49 0.44 28.54
CA LEU A 69 -13.72 0.32 29.79
C LEU A 69 -12.23 0.59 29.56
N PHE A 70 -11.66 0.20 28.42
CA PHE A 70 -10.27 0.53 28.08
C PHE A 70 -10.08 2.02 27.78
N PHE A 71 -11.09 2.71 27.23
CA PHE A 71 -11.08 4.16 27.01
C PHE A 71 -11.34 4.97 28.29
N HIS A 72 -12.19 4.50 29.21
CA HIS A 72 -12.61 5.24 30.41
C HIS A 72 -11.75 4.98 31.66
N THR A 73 -10.85 3.99 31.66
CA THR A 73 -10.02 3.71 32.85
C THR A 73 -8.93 4.79 33.09
N SER A 74 -8.84 5.83 32.25
CA SER A 74 -7.78 6.85 32.26
C SER A 74 -8.21 8.28 32.58
N GLU A 75 -9.32 8.51 33.29
CA GLU A 75 -9.69 9.88 33.67
C GLU A 75 -8.64 10.58 34.56
N ASP A 76 -7.81 9.81 35.30
CA ASP A 76 -6.75 10.35 36.17
C ASP A 76 -5.37 10.52 35.49
N GLN A 77 -5.22 10.09 34.23
CA GLN A 77 -4.00 10.27 33.44
C GLN A 77 -4.43 10.63 32.01
N GLY A 78 -4.41 11.93 31.70
CA GLY A 78 -4.96 12.50 30.47
C GLY A 78 -4.69 11.63 29.23
N ALA A 79 -5.75 11.37 28.46
CA ALA A 79 -5.75 10.55 27.24
C ALA A 79 -4.73 9.41 27.28
N ALA A 80 -4.99 8.36 28.07
CA ALA A 80 -4.27 7.11 27.87
C ALA A 80 -4.70 6.56 26.51
N ASN A 81 -3.98 7.00 25.48
CA ASN A 81 -3.97 6.50 24.11
C ASN A 81 -4.19 5.01 24.15
N PHE A 82 -5.10 4.50 23.33
CA PHE A 82 -5.46 3.09 23.22
C PHE A 82 -4.20 2.19 23.37
N LEU A 83 -3.90 1.75 24.61
CA LEU A 83 -2.55 1.37 25.01
C LEU A 83 -2.11 0.10 24.28
N ILE A 84 -3.06 -0.82 24.15
CA ILE A 84 -2.93 -2.07 23.40
C ILE A 84 -2.44 -1.79 21.98
N PHE A 85 -3.07 -0.84 21.30
CA PHE A 85 -2.68 -0.45 19.94
C PHE A 85 -1.29 0.17 19.89
N SER A 86 -1.00 1.09 20.81
CA SER A 86 0.31 1.76 20.88
C SER A 86 1.46 0.77 21.15
N LEU A 87 1.21 -0.26 21.94
CA LEU A 87 2.18 -1.33 22.23
C LEU A 87 2.40 -2.27 21.05
N LEU A 88 1.43 -2.42 20.15
CA LEU A 88 1.53 -3.30 18.97
C LEU A 88 2.31 -2.64 17.81
N ILE A 89 2.26 -1.31 17.67
CA ILE A 89 2.89 -0.57 16.55
C ILE A 89 4.38 -0.93 16.35
N PRO A 90 5.24 -1.00 17.39
CA PRO A 90 6.67 -1.30 17.22
C PRO A 90 6.96 -2.71 16.67
N PHE A 91 5.99 -3.62 16.68
CA PHE A 91 6.16 -5.01 16.26
C PHE A 91 5.72 -5.26 14.80
N ILE A 92 5.04 -4.31 14.15
CA ILE A 92 4.42 -4.49 12.83
C ILE A 92 5.41 -4.96 11.75
N HIS A 93 6.58 -4.32 11.70
CA HIS A 93 7.59 -4.58 10.67
C HIS A 93 8.64 -5.60 11.12
N ARG A 94 8.53 -6.16 12.34
CA ARG A 94 9.48 -7.17 12.83
C ARG A 94 9.20 -8.53 12.19
N GLU A 95 10.27 -9.27 11.94
CA GLU A 95 10.19 -10.68 11.53
C GLU A 95 9.84 -11.56 12.74
N ARG A 96 9.53 -12.85 12.48
CA ARG A 96 9.14 -13.90 13.45
C ARG A 96 7.62 -13.96 13.74
N PRO A 97 7.11 -15.06 14.33
CA PRO A 97 5.72 -15.19 14.76
C PRO A 97 5.19 -13.99 15.54
N VAL A 98 6.04 -13.29 16.30
CA VAL A 98 5.67 -12.08 17.04
C VAL A 98 5.17 -10.97 16.11
N GLY A 99 5.83 -10.71 14.99
CA GLY A 99 5.39 -9.69 14.03
C GLY A 99 4.08 -10.07 13.36
N GLN A 100 3.92 -11.33 12.94
CA GLN A 100 2.67 -11.82 12.37
C GLN A 100 1.52 -11.69 13.36
N GLN A 101 1.72 -12.12 14.60
CA GLN A 101 0.71 -12.07 15.63
C GLN A 101 0.31 -10.62 15.98
N ALA A 102 1.27 -9.69 15.97
CA ALA A 102 0.98 -8.27 16.14
C ALA A 102 0.14 -7.71 15.00
N ARG A 103 0.43 -8.09 13.74
CA ARG A 103 -0.37 -7.72 12.58
C ARG A 103 -1.80 -8.29 12.68
N ASP A 104 -1.95 -9.57 13.00
CA ASP A 104 -3.26 -10.19 13.17
C ASP A 104 -4.06 -9.52 14.30
N ALA A 105 -3.40 -9.16 15.41
CA ALA A 105 -4.02 -8.41 16.51
C ALA A 105 -4.51 -7.03 16.07
N LEU A 106 -3.71 -6.32 15.28
CA LEU A 106 -4.08 -5.01 14.74
C LEU A 106 -5.22 -5.12 13.72
N LEU A 107 -5.33 -6.20 12.96
CA LEU A 107 -6.46 -6.41 12.05
C LEU A 107 -7.80 -6.51 12.81
N PHE A 108 -7.82 -7.10 14.01
CA PHE A 108 -9.03 -7.07 14.85
C PHE A 108 -9.43 -5.62 15.22
N ILE A 109 -8.46 -4.79 15.58
CA ILE A 109 -8.69 -3.37 15.90
C ILE A 109 -9.16 -2.60 14.66
N MET A 110 -8.59 -2.87 13.49
CA MET A 110 -9.01 -2.23 12.24
C MET A 110 -10.43 -2.63 11.87
N ALA A 111 -10.79 -3.90 12.00
CA ALA A 111 -12.17 -4.35 11.79
C ALA A 111 -13.14 -3.66 12.77
N LEU A 112 -12.77 -3.54 14.05
CA LEU A 112 -13.56 -2.79 15.05
C LEU A 112 -13.75 -1.31 14.65
N SER A 113 -12.74 -0.69 14.04
CA SER A 113 -12.85 0.70 13.59
C SER A 113 -13.93 0.88 12.52
N ALA A 114 -14.20 -0.13 11.70
CA ALA A 114 -15.25 -0.05 10.68
C ALA A 114 -16.66 0.01 11.29
N GLU A 115 -16.84 -0.54 12.50
CA GLU A 115 -18.11 -0.55 13.22
C GLU A 115 -18.22 0.59 14.25
N ASN A 116 -17.09 1.11 14.74
CA ASN A 116 -17.03 2.14 15.77
C ASN A 116 -16.27 3.40 15.33
N GLN A 117 -17.04 4.45 15.07
CA GLN A 117 -16.53 5.76 14.63
C GLN A 117 -15.52 6.38 15.60
N VAL A 118 -15.71 6.22 16.92
CA VAL A 118 -14.81 6.80 17.93
C VAL A 118 -13.42 6.17 17.85
N VAL A 119 -13.37 4.85 17.63
CA VAL A 119 -12.11 4.12 17.41
C VAL A 119 -11.46 4.58 16.11
N ALA A 120 -12.24 4.74 15.05
CA ALA A 120 -11.74 5.21 13.76
C ALA A 120 -11.13 6.61 13.83
N GLU A 121 -11.82 7.55 14.47
CA GLU A 121 -11.34 8.93 14.68
C GLU A 121 -10.11 8.94 15.57
N HIS A 122 -10.09 8.15 16.65
CA HIS A 122 -8.91 8.04 17.51
C HIS A 122 -7.70 7.54 16.72
N ILE A 123 -7.84 6.48 15.92
CA ILE A 123 -6.73 5.95 15.11
C ILE A 123 -6.30 6.97 14.06
N ALA A 124 -7.24 7.61 13.37
CA ALA A 124 -6.93 8.52 12.26
C ALA A 124 -6.31 9.86 12.70
N GLU A 125 -6.66 10.37 13.88
CA GLU A 125 -6.25 11.71 14.34
C GLU A 125 -5.22 11.67 15.47
N ASN A 126 -5.31 10.69 16.37
CA ASN A 126 -4.49 10.64 17.59
C ASN A 126 -3.36 9.62 17.51
N THR A 127 -3.23 8.88 16.40
CA THR A 127 -2.16 7.90 16.23
C THR A 127 -1.37 8.13 14.94
N TYR A 128 -0.09 7.74 14.94
CA TYR A 128 0.79 7.78 13.77
C TYR A 128 0.78 6.48 12.97
N PHE A 129 -0.30 5.69 13.04
CA PHE A 129 -0.35 4.34 12.46
C PHE A 129 -0.12 4.32 10.95
N CYS A 130 -0.92 5.07 10.17
CA CYS A 130 -0.80 5.11 8.71
C CYS A 130 0.58 5.63 8.24
N PRO A 131 1.13 6.72 8.80
CA PRO A 131 2.50 7.15 8.53
C PRO A 131 3.56 6.07 8.83
N VAL A 132 3.46 5.37 9.97
CA VAL A 132 4.42 4.32 10.37
C VAL A 132 4.36 3.13 9.41
N LEU A 133 3.18 2.78 8.88
CA LEU A 133 3.06 1.74 7.87
C LEU A 133 3.73 2.12 6.56
N ALA A 134 3.40 3.29 6.02
CA ALA A 134 3.96 3.74 4.75
C ALA A 134 5.48 3.97 4.82
N THR A 135 5.97 4.56 5.91
CA THR A 135 7.42 4.75 6.12
C THR A 135 8.15 3.42 6.34
N GLY A 136 7.50 2.45 6.99
CA GLY A 136 8.02 1.10 7.10
C GLY A 136 8.17 0.39 5.75
N LEU A 137 7.18 0.50 4.85
CA LEU A 137 7.31 0.00 3.47
C LEU A 137 8.52 0.63 2.77
N SER A 138 8.72 1.93 2.91
CA SER A 138 9.88 2.64 2.35
C SER A 138 11.22 2.15 2.92
N GLY A 139 11.29 1.91 4.24
CA GLY A 139 12.47 1.36 4.90
C GLY A 139 12.78 -0.08 4.48
N LEU A 140 11.75 -0.93 4.43
CA LEU A 140 11.84 -2.31 3.96
C LEU A 140 12.28 -2.38 2.50
N TYR A 141 11.69 -1.54 1.63
CA TYR A 141 12.10 -1.46 0.22
C TYR A 141 13.56 -1.05 0.07
N SER A 142 14.02 -0.10 0.87
CA SER A 142 15.42 0.35 0.85
C SER A 142 16.41 -0.75 1.28
N SER A 143 15.92 -1.76 2.00
CA SER A 143 16.69 -2.92 2.43
C SER A 143 16.67 -4.07 1.41
N LEU A 144 15.89 -3.94 0.33
CA LEU A 144 15.83 -4.96 -0.71
C LEU A 144 17.12 -4.98 -1.54
N PRO A 145 17.53 -6.16 -2.05
CA PRO A 145 18.64 -6.25 -2.99
C PRO A 145 18.37 -5.37 -4.21
N THR A 146 19.31 -4.48 -4.54
CA THR A 146 19.20 -3.64 -5.75
C THR A 146 19.48 -4.42 -7.03
N ARG A 147 20.09 -5.62 -6.90
CA ARG A 147 20.43 -6.51 -8.00
C ARG A 147 20.06 -7.94 -7.63
N LEU A 148 19.14 -8.53 -8.40
CA LEU A 148 18.80 -9.95 -8.27
C LEU A 148 19.85 -10.79 -8.99
N ALA A 149 20.44 -11.75 -8.29
CA ALA A 149 21.42 -12.67 -8.85
C ALA A 149 20.78 -13.82 -9.66
N LEU A 150 19.55 -13.65 -10.16
CA LEU A 150 18.81 -14.68 -10.90
C LEU A 150 19.34 -14.69 -12.34
N ARG A 151 20.27 -15.64 -12.61
CA ARG A 151 21.14 -15.66 -13.79
C ARG A 151 20.74 -16.69 -14.86
N SER A 152 19.45 -16.89 -15.13
CA SER A 152 19.06 -17.63 -16.35
C SER A 152 18.66 -16.65 -17.45
N GLU A 153 19.06 -16.95 -18.68
CA GLU A 153 18.79 -16.10 -19.86
C GLU A 153 17.27 -15.91 -20.11
N ASP A 154 16.45 -16.85 -19.63
CA ASP A 154 14.98 -16.85 -19.77
C ASP A 154 14.24 -16.21 -18.58
N TRP A 155 14.95 -15.71 -17.57
CA TRP A 155 14.31 -15.15 -16.38
C TRP A 155 13.62 -13.82 -16.70
N HIS A 156 12.34 -13.71 -16.36
CA HIS A 156 11.50 -12.56 -16.72
C HIS A 156 10.52 -12.12 -15.63
N CYS A 157 10.30 -12.91 -14.58
CA CYS A 157 9.43 -12.56 -13.48
C CYS A 157 9.84 -13.27 -12.18
N LEU A 158 9.55 -12.66 -11.03
CA LEU A 158 9.74 -13.29 -9.73
C LEU A 158 8.61 -14.26 -9.42
N GLN A 159 8.92 -15.55 -9.38
CA GLN A 159 8.00 -16.60 -8.95
C GLN A 159 8.10 -16.83 -7.43
N LEU A 160 7.14 -17.60 -6.88
CA LEU A 160 7.08 -17.93 -5.46
C LEU A 160 8.41 -18.49 -4.93
N GLU A 161 9.01 -19.40 -5.69
CA GLU A 161 10.27 -20.07 -5.35
C GLU A 161 11.45 -19.10 -5.30
N ASP A 162 11.45 -18.06 -6.14
CA ASP A 162 12.52 -17.08 -6.22
C ASP A 162 12.50 -16.13 -5.02
N TRP A 163 11.34 -15.57 -4.71
CA TRP A 163 11.25 -14.55 -3.67
C TRP A 163 11.24 -15.13 -2.25
N GLN A 164 10.83 -16.39 -2.07
CA GLN A 164 10.96 -17.08 -0.78
C GLN A 164 12.42 -17.25 -0.33
N GLN A 165 13.36 -17.30 -1.27
CA GLN A 165 14.79 -17.39 -0.98
C GLN A 165 15.39 -16.04 -0.55
N VAL A 166 14.63 -14.95 -0.62
CA VAL A 166 15.06 -13.59 -0.27
C VAL A 166 14.27 -13.11 0.96
N PRO A 167 14.78 -13.30 2.19
CA PRO A 167 14.05 -12.98 3.42
C PRO A 167 13.56 -11.53 3.51
N THR A 168 14.37 -10.57 3.07
CA THR A 168 14.00 -9.14 3.07
C THR A 168 12.83 -8.85 2.12
N LEU A 169 12.70 -9.60 1.02
CA LEU A 169 11.58 -9.48 0.10
C LEU A 169 10.32 -10.12 0.70
N VAL A 170 10.44 -11.28 1.36
CA VAL A 170 9.34 -11.88 2.13
C VAL A 170 8.84 -10.91 3.20
N GLN A 171 9.75 -10.24 3.92
CA GLN A 171 9.41 -9.24 4.93
C GLN A 171 8.65 -8.05 4.33
N PHE A 172 9.12 -7.52 3.19
CA PHE A 172 8.42 -6.47 2.46
C PHE A 172 7.01 -6.91 2.04
N LEU A 173 6.88 -8.11 1.45
CA LEU A 173 5.59 -8.64 0.99
C LEU A 173 4.61 -8.82 2.14
N ASN A 174 5.05 -9.35 3.29
CA ASN A 174 4.20 -9.47 4.47
C ASN A 174 3.70 -8.10 4.97
N SER A 175 4.53 -7.05 4.89
CA SER A 175 4.14 -5.69 5.26
C SER A 175 3.17 -5.08 4.25
N LEU A 176 3.36 -5.34 2.96
CA LEU A 176 2.45 -4.93 1.89
C LEU A 176 1.10 -5.64 2.00
N GLU A 177 1.10 -6.94 2.27
CA GLU A 177 -0.10 -7.76 2.52
C GLU A 177 -0.86 -7.26 3.75
N PHE A 178 -0.15 -6.86 4.81
CA PHE A 178 -0.78 -6.22 5.95
C PHE A 178 -1.44 -4.89 5.58
N CYS A 179 -0.78 -4.03 4.80
CA CYS A 179 -1.40 -2.79 4.31
C CYS A 179 -2.65 -3.08 3.47
N ASN A 180 -2.60 -4.12 2.63
CA ASN A 180 -3.72 -4.60 1.84
C ASN A 180 -4.89 -5.02 2.75
N ALA A 181 -4.64 -5.88 3.75
CA ALA A 181 -5.65 -6.31 4.71
C ALA A 181 -6.24 -5.16 5.54
N VAL A 182 -5.42 -4.20 5.98
CA VAL A 182 -5.89 -2.99 6.69
C VAL A 182 -6.84 -2.17 5.80
N ILE A 183 -6.47 -1.95 4.54
CA ILE A 183 -7.30 -1.21 3.56
C ILE A 183 -8.64 -1.91 3.28
N GLN A 184 -8.68 -3.24 3.41
CA GLN A 184 -9.88 -4.05 3.24
C GLN A 184 -10.86 -3.87 4.40
N VAL A 185 -10.37 -3.96 5.65
CA VAL A 185 -11.24 -4.10 6.83
C VAL A 185 -11.43 -2.82 7.63
N ALA A 186 -10.60 -1.80 7.44
CA ALA A 186 -10.64 -0.58 8.26
C ALA A 186 -11.73 0.41 7.82
N HIS A 187 -12.04 1.33 8.73
CA HIS A 187 -12.91 2.47 8.44
C HIS A 187 -12.41 3.31 7.23
N PRO A 188 -13.30 3.86 6.38
CA PRO A 188 -12.92 4.63 5.19
C PRO A 188 -11.95 5.79 5.45
N SER A 189 -12.00 6.45 6.62
CA SER A 189 -11.05 7.51 6.98
C SER A 189 -9.60 7.01 7.05
N ILE A 190 -9.37 5.90 7.76
CA ILE A 190 -8.06 5.25 7.91
C ILE A 190 -7.60 4.72 6.55
N LYS A 191 -8.50 4.06 5.80
CA LYS A 191 -8.23 3.56 4.45
C LYS A 191 -7.70 4.65 3.52
N ASN A 192 -8.41 5.77 3.45
CA ASN A 192 -8.04 6.89 2.57
C ASN A 192 -6.72 7.54 3.00
N GLN A 193 -6.49 7.68 4.30
CA GLN A 193 -5.21 8.17 4.82
C GLN A 193 -4.06 7.22 4.46
N LEU A 194 -4.21 5.91 4.72
CA LEU A 194 -3.17 4.91 4.45
C LEU A 194 -2.80 4.86 2.97
N VAL A 195 -3.80 4.83 2.08
CA VAL A 195 -3.59 4.93 0.62
C VAL A 195 -2.82 6.20 0.25
N GLY A 196 -3.22 7.35 0.82
CA GLY A 196 -2.53 8.63 0.59
C GLY A 196 -1.08 8.62 1.06
N TYR A 197 -0.79 8.01 2.21
CA TYR A 197 0.57 7.87 2.72
C TYR A 197 1.40 6.86 1.92
N ILE A 198 0.84 5.76 1.44
CA ILE A 198 1.55 4.82 0.56
C ILE A 198 1.92 5.53 -0.75
N TYR A 199 1.00 6.30 -1.34
CA TYR A 199 1.28 7.04 -2.57
C TYR A 199 2.37 8.10 -2.36
N ASN A 200 2.18 9.00 -1.39
CA ASN A 200 3.08 10.15 -1.19
C ASN A 200 4.36 9.81 -0.42
N GLY A 201 4.36 8.74 0.36
CA GLY A 201 5.46 8.33 1.25
C GLY A 201 6.29 7.16 0.73
N PHE A 202 5.75 6.32 -0.15
CA PHE A 202 6.45 5.17 -0.73
C PHE A 202 6.55 5.25 -2.25
N LEU A 203 5.41 5.25 -2.97
CA LEU A 203 5.43 5.15 -4.44
C LEU A 203 6.17 6.32 -5.10
N VAL A 204 5.78 7.54 -4.76
CA VAL A 204 6.39 8.75 -5.35
C VAL A 204 7.85 8.95 -4.93
N PRO A 205 8.21 8.97 -3.64
CA PRO A 205 9.58 9.30 -3.23
C PRO A 205 10.58 8.15 -3.33
N VAL A 206 10.13 6.89 -3.30
CA VAL A 206 11.04 5.72 -3.29
C VAL A 206 10.99 4.98 -4.62
N LEU A 207 9.79 4.57 -5.05
CA LEU A 207 9.65 3.71 -6.22
C LEU A 207 9.85 4.47 -7.54
N ALA A 208 9.37 5.72 -7.66
CA ALA A 208 9.53 6.51 -8.88
C ALA A 208 11.00 6.78 -9.24
N PRO A 209 11.85 7.27 -8.31
CA PRO A 209 13.27 7.42 -8.56
C PRO A 209 13.95 6.06 -8.82
N ALA A 210 13.58 5.00 -8.08
CA ALA A 210 14.14 3.66 -8.28
C ALA A 210 13.90 3.13 -9.70
N LEU A 211 12.70 3.41 -10.25
CA LEU A 211 12.41 3.09 -11.63
C LEU A 211 13.29 3.89 -12.59
N HIS A 212 13.63 5.14 -12.32
CA HIS A 212 14.42 5.99 -13.23
C HIS A 212 15.95 5.93 -13.01
N LYS A 213 16.44 4.99 -12.20
CA LYS A 213 17.88 4.81 -11.97
C LYS A 213 18.64 4.48 -13.26
N LEU A 214 19.95 4.76 -13.23
CA LEU A 214 20.82 4.74 -14.42
C LEU A 214 21.37 3.35 -14.78
N THR A 215 21.33 2.37 -13.88
CA THR A 215 21.89 1.04 -14.17
C THR A 215 20.80 0.06 -14.62
N LEU A 216 21.08 -0.67 -15.71
CA LEU A 216 20.12 -1.58 -16.32
C LEU A 216 19.67 -2.69 -15.34
N GLU A 217 20.60 -3.24 -14.55
CA GLU A 217 20.31 -4.29 -13.57
C GLU A 217 19.38 -3.84 -12.43
N GLU A 218 19.56 -2.62 -11.92
CA GLU A 218 18.71 -2.07 -10.86
C GLU A 218 17.31 -1.75 -11.38
N VAL A 219 17.23 -1.24 -12.61
CA VAL A 219 15.96 -0.96 -13.28
C VAL A 219 15.21 -2.27 -13.55
N MET A 220 15.89 -3.31 -14.01
CA MET A 220 15.30 -4.65 -14.17
C MET A 220 14.74 -5.17 -12.84
N THR A 221 15.56 -5.13 -11.79
CA THR A 221 15.18 -5.59 -10.45
C THR A 221 13.97 -4.82 -9.91
N THR A 222 13.98 -3.50 -10.04
CA THR A 222 12.86 -2.64 -9.61
C THR A 222 11.59 -2.92 -10.42
N THR A 223 11.72 -3.17 -11.72
CA THR A 223 10.58 -3.51 -12.60
C THR A 223 9.99 -4.86 -12.20
N ALA A 224 10.82 -5.85 -11.87
CA ALA A 224 10.37 -7.15 -11.37
C ALA A 224 9.69 -7.06 -9.99
N TYR A 225 10.19 -6.20 -9.09
CA TYR A 225 9.52 -5.91 -7.82
C TYR A 225 8.16 -5.24 -8.03
N LEU A 226 8.06 -4.24 -8.91
CA LEU A 226 6.78 -3.61 -9.23
C LEU A 226 5.77 -4.62 -9.78
N ASP A 227 6.20 -5.50 -10.69
CA ASP A 227 5.36 -6.60 -11.20
C ASP A 227 4.88 -7.51 -10.06
N LEU A 228 5.77 -7.92 -9.17
CA LEU A 228 5.42 -8.74 -8.02
C LEU A 228 4.44 -8.04 -7.06
N PHE A 229 4.61 -6.74 -6.81
CA PHE A 229 3.72 -5.96 -5.95
C PHE A 229 2.32 -5.87 -6.56
N LEU A 230 2.21 -5.66 -7.87
CA LEU A 230 0.91 -5.66 -8.56
C LEU A 230 0.22 -7.03 -8.49
N ARG A 231 0.99 -8.12 -8.56
CA ARG A 231 0.45 -9.48 -8.42
C ARG A 231 0.05 -9.84 -7.00
N SER A 232 0.64 -9.21 -5.98
CA SER A 232 0.35 -9.51 -4.57
C SER A 232 -0.79 -8.68 -3.99
N VAL A 233 -1.10 -7.52 -4.57
CA VAL A 233 -2.19 -6.64 -4.10
C VAL A 233 -3.54 -7.15 -4.61
N THR A 234 -4.45 -7.44 -3.69
CA THR A 234 -5.81 -7.90 -4.00
C THR A 234 -6.87 -6.81 -3.79
N GLU A 235 -6.61 -5.84 -2.91
CA GLU A 235 -7.58 -4.80 -2.59
C GLU A 235 -7.64 -3.72 -3.67
N PRO A 236 -8.86 -3.38 -4.17
CA PRO A 236 -9.02 -2.49 -5.31
C PRO A 236 -8.51 -1.07 -5.05
N ALA A 237 -8.63 -0.56 -3.83
CA ALA A 237 -8.16 0.79 -3.50
C ALA A 237 -6.62 0.89 -3.54
N LEU A 238 -5.92 -0.13 -3.04
CA LEU A 238 -4.46 -0.18 -3.11
C LEU A 238 -4.00 -0.40 -4.55
N LEU A 239 -4.66 -1.32 -5.29
CA LEU A 239 -4.36 -1.55 -6.69
C LEU A 239 -4.55 -0.28 -7.53
N GLN A 240 -5.66 0.44 -7.34
CA GLN A 240 -5.92 1.73 -7.99
C GLN A 240 -4.82 2.74 -7.68
N THR A 241 -4.24 2.71 -6.49
CA THR A 241 -3.12 3.59 -6.09
C THR A 241 -1.86 3.29 -6.90
N PHE A 242 -1.51 2.00 -7.05
CA PHE A 242 -0.40 1.57 -7.90
C PHE A 242 -0.65 1.89 -9.39
N LEU A 243 -1.86 1.65 -9.89
CA LEU A 243 -2.22 1.95 -11.27
C LEU A 243 -2.21 3.47 -11.54
N SER A 244 -2.74 4.27 -10.62
CA SER A 244 -2.69 5.74 -10.72
C SER A 244 -1.25 6.24 -10.74
N PHE A 245 -0.37 5.64 -9.92
CA PHE A 245 1.06 5.93 -9.96
C PHE A 245 1.66 5.61 -11.33
N ILE A 246 1.45 4.41 -11.87
CA ILE A 246 2.03 3.99 -13.17
C ILE A 246 1.50 4.85 -14.32
N LEU A 247 0.19 5.09 -14.38
CA LEU A 247 -0.48 5.72 -15.51
C LEU A 247 -0.41 7.26 -15.48
N LEU A 248 -0.42 7.88 -14.30
CA LEU A 248 -0.60 9.33 -14.18
C LEU A 248 0.65 10.04 -13.65
N HIS A 249 1.48 9.39 -12.84
CA HIS A 249 2.60 10.07 -12.21
C HIS A 249 3.68 10.47 -13.24
N GLN A 250 4.27 11.63 -13.01
CA GLN A 250 5.41 12.13 -13.77
C GLN A 250 6.62 12.29 -12.86
N HIS A 251 7.71 11.62 -13.20
CA HIS A 251 9.00 11.82 -12.57
C HIS A 251 9.88 12.63 -13.55
N GLU A 252 10.42 13.76 -13.11
CA GLU A 252 11.22 14.66 -13.96
C GLU A 252 10.51 15.07 -15.28
N ASN A 253 9.19 15.28 -15.23
CA ASN A 253 8.31 15.58 -16.37
C ASN A 253 8.14 14.43 -17.40
N VAL A 254 8.61 13.22 -17.12
CA VAL A 254 8.37 12.02 -17.92
C VAL A 254 7.36 11.14 -17.21
N HIS A 255 6.35 10.63 -17.92
CA HIS A 255 5.41 9.69 -17.32
C HIS A 255 6.10 8.35 -17.06
N ILE A 256 5.79 7.74 -15.92
CA ILE A 256 6.31 6.41 -15.57
C ILE A 256 5.96 5.41 -16.68
N LEU A 257 4.72 5.46 -17.18
CA LEU A 257 4.27 4.64 -18.30
C LEU A 257 5.15 4.78 -19.54
N ASP A 258 5.46 6.00 -19.97
CA ASP A 258 6.29 6.25 -21.15
C ASP A 258 7.70 5.67 -20.95
N THR A 259 8.25 5.82 -19.75
CA THR A 259 9.54 5.23 -19.38
C THR A 259 9.49 3.70 -19.47
N LEU A 260 8.45 3.06 -18.93
CA LEU A 260 8.27 1.60 -19.00
C LEU A 260 8.07 1.11 -20.43
N VAL A 261 7.29 1.81 -21.24
CA VAL A 261 7.06 1.46 -22.66
C VAL A 261 8.36 1.59 -23.45
N SER A 262 9.15 2.63 -23.20
CA SER A 262 10.43 2.82 -23.90
C SER A 262 11.41 1.65 -23.70
N ARG A 263 11.35 0.98 -22.53
CA ARG A 263 12.18 -0.19 -22.19
C ARG A 263 11.82 -1.45 -22.96
N ILE A 264 10.59 -1.59 -23.45
CA ILE A 264 10.21 -2.75 -24.27
C ILE A 264 11.09 -2.84 -25.53
N ASN A 265 11.50 -1.68 -26.07
CA ASN A 265 12.34 -1.61 -27.26
C ASN A 265 13.84 -1.79 -26.98
N THR A 266 14.22 -1.96 -25.71
CA THR A 266 15.63 -2.21 -25.36
C THR A 266 15.98 -3.68 -25.61
N PRO A 267 17.14 -3.98 -26.22
CA PRO A 267 17.59 -5.35 -26.37
C PRO A 267 17.83 -6.00 -24.99
N PHE A 268 17.93 -7.33 -24.95
CA PHE A 268 18.19 -8.14 -23.76
C PHE A 268 17.00 -8.31 -22.79
N GLN A 269 17.29 -8.85 -21.62
CA GLN A 269 16.36 -9.30 -20.57
C GLN A 269 15.48 -8.18 -20.00
N LEU A 270 15.89 -6.91 -20.07
CA LEU A 270 15.08 -5.77 -19.60
C LEU A 270 13.77 -5.62 -20.39
N GLY A 271 13.80 -5.83 -21.71
CA GLY A 271 12.60 -5.84 -22.54
C GLY A 271 11.64 -6.95 -22.10
N THR A 272 12.15 -8.16 -21.86
CA THR A 272 11.37 -9.31 -21.41
C THR A 272 10.75 -9.11 -20.03
N VAL A 273 11.50 -8.57 -19.05
CA VAL A 273 10.97 -8.24 -17.72
C VAL A 273 9.90 -7.15 -17.80
N SER A 274 10.11 -6.14 -18.65
CA SER A 274 9.10 -5.09 -18.87
C SER A 274 7.83 -5.66 -19.51
N LEU A 275 7.96 -6.59 -20.47
CA LEU A 275 6.82 -7.30 -21.06
C LEU A 275 6.07 -8.16 -20.04
N ALA A 276 6.75 -8.77 -19.09
CA ALA A 276 6.10 -9.50 -17.99
C ALA A 276 5.22 -8.56 -17.15
N LEU A 277 5.72 -7.37 -16.80
CA LEU A 277 4.93 -6.34 -16.13
C LEU A 277 3.71 -5.91 -16.96
N PHE A 278 3.87 -5.68 -18.27
CA PHE A 278 2.73 -5.33 -19.14
C PHE A 278 1.72 -6.47 -19.27
N ARG A 279 2.17 -7.73 -19.30
CA ARG A 279 1.28 -8.90 -19.25
C ARG A 279 0.45 -8.90 -17.97
N THR A 280 1.06 -8.61 -16.81
CA THR A 280 0.35 -8.47 -15.54
C THR A 280 -0.65 -7.32 -15.61
N LEU A 281 -0.25 -6.13 -16.07
CA LEU A 281 -1.13 -4.95 -16.19
C LEU A 281 -2.35 -5.22 -17.07
N ILE A 282 -2.16 -5.83 -18.24
CA ILE A 282 -3.25 -6.22 -19.15
C ILE A 282 -4.12 -7.31 -18.49
N GLY A 283 -3.49 -8.25 -17.78
CA GLY A 283 -4.16 -9.33 -17.05
C GLY A 283 -5.01 -8.87 -15.86
N LEU A 284 -4.89 -7.60 -15.42
CA LEU A 284 -5.80 -7.02 -14.42
C LEU A 284 -7.19 -6.71 -14.99
N TYR A 285 -7.35 -6.72 -16.33
CA TYR A 285 -8.61 -6.38 -17.02
C TYR A 285 -9.21 -5.02 -16.61
N CYS A 286 -8.38 -4.08 -16.18
CA CYS A 286 -8.80 -2.75 -15.78
C CYS A 286 -9.06 -1.87 -17.01
N GLU A 287 -10.24 -1.23 -17.08
CA GLU A 287 -10.64 -0.36 -18.19
C GLU A 287 -9.62 0.76 -18.43
N ASP A 288 -9.16 1.43 -17.39
CA ASP A 288 -8.20 2.54 -17.48
C ASP A 288 -6.86 2.09 -18.09
N VAL A 289 -6.39 0.90 -17.68
CA VAL A 289 -5.15 0.31 -18.20
C VAL A 289 -5.32 -0.05 -19.67
N MET A 290 -6.42 -0.74 -20.03
CA MET A 290 -6.72 -1.10 -21.41
C MET A 290 -6.89 0.12 -22.30
N LEU A 291 -7.52 1.17 -21.78
CA LEU A 291 -7.68 2.43 -22.48
C LEU A 291 -6.33 3.07 -22.75
N GLN A 292 -5.47 3.23 -21.73
CA GLN A 292 -4.18 3.88 -21.90
C GLN A 292 -3.21 3.08 -22.78
N LEU A 293 -3.16 1.76 -22.62
CA LEU A 293 -2.19 0.91 -23.32
C LEU A 293 -2.64 0.49 -24.72
N VAL A 294 -3.94 0.24 -24.92
CA VAL A 294 -4.44 -0.42 -26.12
C VAL A 294 -5.42 0.50 -26.86
N PHE A 295 -6.55 0.82 -26.25
CA PHE A 295 -7.65 1.45 -26.97
C PHE A 295 -7.36 2.89 -27.39
N ARG A 296 -6.55 3.64 -26.65
CA ARG A 296 -6.11 4.99 -27.04
C ARG A 296 -5.43 5.03 -28.41
N TYR A 297 -4.75 3.95 -28.81
CA TYR A 297 -4.09 3.84 -30.11
C TYR A 297 -4.99 3.21 -31.18
N LEU A 298 -5.97 2.39 -30.78
CA LEU A 298 -6.86 1.69 -31.70
C LEU A 298 -8.14 2.47 -32.05
N ILE A 299 -8.77 3.14 -31.08
CA ILE A 299 -10.05 3.87 -31.25
C ILE A 299 -9.97 4.95 -32.35
N PRO A 300 -8.88 5.73 -32.49
CA PRO A 300 -8.75 6.68 -33.61
C PRO A 300 -8.65 6.00 -34.99
N CYS A 301 -8.42 4.67 -35.02
CA CYS A 301 -8.22 3.85 -36.21
C CYS A 301 -7.12 4.37 -37.15
N ASN A 302 -6.10 5.05 -36.60
CA ASN A 302 -5.01 5.63 -37.37
C ASN A 302 -4.13 4.59 -38.08
N HIS A 303 -4.20 3.34 -37.65
CA HIS A 303 -3.51 2.20 -38.24
C HIS A 303 -4.23 1.62 -39.49
N MET A 304 -5.50 1.96 -39.73
CA MET A 304 -6.27 1.43 -40.86
C MET A 304 -6.17 2.31 -42.11
N MET A 305 -6.36 1.72 -43.30
CA MET A 305 -6.49 2.48 -44.54
C MET A 305 -7.77 3.35 -44.56
N LEU A 306 -7.68 4.54 -45.16
CA LEU A 306 -8.79 5.52 -45.21
C LEU A 306 -10.08 4.97 -45.85
N SER A 307 -9.97 4.02 -46.77
CA SER A 307 -11.12 3.35 -47.41
C SER A 307 -11.91 2.49 -46.42
N GLN A 308 -11.21 1.67 -45.62
CA GLN A 308 -11.80 0.83 -44.57
C GLN A 308 -12.33 1.66 -43.40
N ARG A 309 -11.73 2.82 -43.18
CA ARG A 309 -12.15 3.75 -42.13
C ARG A 309 -13.60 4.23 -42.32
N LYS A 310 -14.02 4.52 -43.55
CA LYS A 310 -15.37 5.03 -43.85
C LYS A 310 -16.51 4.06 -43.49
N VAL A 311 -16.20 2.78 -43.31
CA VAL A 311 -17.19 1.72 -42.98
C VAL A 311 -17.50 1.68 -41.48
N LEU A 312 -16.59 2.19 -40.63
CA LEU A 312 -16.76 2.17 -39.18
C LEU A 312 -17.66 3.33 -38.73
N ARG A 313 -18.81 2.99 -38.11
CA ARG A 313 -19.81 3.95 -37.59
C ARG A 313 -19.37 4.68 -36.32
N GLU A 314 -18.67 4.00 -35.42
CA GLU A 314 -18.20 4.57 -34.14
C GLU A 314 -16.71 4.89 -34.24
N ARG A 315 -16.39 6.18 -34.16
CA ARG A 315 -15.02 6.72 -34.23
C ARG A 315 -14.88 7.83 -33.22
N ASP A 316 -13.73 7.87 -32.56
CA ASP A 316 -13.37 9.03 -31.77
C ASP A 316 -12.68 10.08 -32.64
N CYS A 317 -13.49 10.99 -33.16
CA CYS A 317 -13.03 12.08 -34.01
C CYS A 317 -12.59 13.32 -33.19
N TYR A 318 -12.91 13.36 -31.90
CA TYR A 318 -12.95 14.61 -31.13
C TYR A 318 -12.04 14.61 -29.91
N SER A 319 -11.62 13.46 -29.37
CA SER A 319 -10.76 13.42 -28.18
C SER A 319 -9.44 14.16 -28.37
N THR A 320 -8.83 14.09 -29.55
CA THR A 320 -7.57 14.79 -29.84
C THR A 320 -7.78 16.31 -29.85
N SER A 321 -8.92 16.77 -30.38
CA SER A 321 -9.29 18.19 -30.38
C SER A 321 -9.69 18.66 -28.98
N ALA A 322 -10.45 17.85 -28.24
CA ALA A 322 -10.83 18.11 -26.86
C ALA A 322 -9.60 18.18 -25.94
N ALA A 323 -8.62 17.28 -26.09
CA ALA A 323 -7.37 17.32 -25.35
C ALA A 323 -6.54 18.59 -25.65
N LYS A 324 -6.54 19.06 -26.90
CA LYS A 324 -5.91 20.34 -27.27
C LYS A 324 -6.64 21.53 -26.62
N ILE A 325 -7.97 21.54 -26.64
CA ILE A 325 -8.79 22.58 -25.99
C ILE A 325 -8.57 22.57 -24.48
N LEU A 326 -8.57 21.40 -23.83
CA LEU A 326 -8.25 21.26 -22.42
C LEU A 326 -6.82 21.69 -22.11
N GLY A 327 -5.87 21.45 -23.03
CA GLY A 327 -4.49 21.94 -22.93
C GLY A 327 -4.35 23.46 -23.00
N LEU A 328 -5.35 24.18 -23.54
CA LEU A 328 -5.42 25.65 -23.53
C LEU A 328 -6.06 26.21 -22.25
N THR A 329 -6.54 25.35 -21.34
CA THR A 329 -7.11 25.79 -20.07
C THR A 329 -6.04 26.53 -19.25
N PRO A 330 -6.29 27.79 -18.85
CA PRO A 330 -5.32 28.57 -18.11
C PRO A 330 -5.05 27.93 -16.74
N SER A 331 -3.83 28.10 -16.23
CA SER A 331 -3.37 27.48 -14.98
C SER A 331 -4.21 27.83 -13.76
N CYS A 332 -4.88 28.99 -13.78
CA CYS A 332 -5.82 29.43 -12.73
C CYS A 332 -7.13 28.63 -12.67
N CYS A 333 -7.46 27.85 -13.69
CA CYS A 333 -8.65 27.00 -13.73
C CYS A 333 -8.34 25.53 -13.39
N SER A 334 -7.08 25.18 -13.11
CA SER A 334 -6.74 23.86 -12.56
C SER A 334 -7.21 23.80 -11.10
N PRO A 335 -8.09 22.85 -10.71
CA PRO A 335 -8.31 22.63 -9.29
C PRO A 335 -6.97 22.27 -8.64
N GLU A 336 -6.63 22.94 -7.54
CA GLU A 336 -5.48 22.54 -6.70
C GLU A 336 -5.52 21.03 -6.44
N PRO A 337 -4.35 20.36 -6.33
CA PRO A 337 -4.30 18.92 -6.12
C PRO A 337 -4.77 18.57 -4.70
N SER A 338 -6.09 18.45 -4.50
CA SER A 338 -6.65 17.72 -3.36
C SER A 338 -6.48 16.20 -3.62
N PRO A 339 -6.01 15.38 -2.66
CA PRO A 339 -5.65 13.98 -2.92
C PRO A 339 -6.79 13.04 -3.27
N LEU A 340 -8.06 13.46 -3.15
CA LEU A 340 -9.20 12.52 -3.08
C LEU A 340 -10.35 12.80 -4.08
N ARG A 341 -10.23 13.79 -4.98
CA ARG A 341 -11.24 14.04 -6.02
C ARG A 341 -10.65 13.97 -7.42
N ARG A 342 -10.47 12.76 -7.94
CA ARG A 342 -10.37 12.53 -9.40
C ARG A 342 -11.10 11.24 -9.80
N SER A 343 -12.42 11.35 -9.92
CA SER A 343 -13.25 10.44 -10.71
C SER A 343 -13.59 11.04 -12.09
N SER A 344 -12.73 11.90 -12.64
CA SER A 344 -12.94 12.49 -13.98
C SER A 344 -11.62 12.50 -14.75
N TRP A 345 -11.42 11.42 -15.50
CA TRP A 345 -10.28 11.15 -16.36
C TRP A 345 -10.38 11.89 -17.70
N THR A 346 -9.92 13.13 -17.82
CA THR A 346 -9.81 13.76 -19.17
C THR A 346 -8.68 14.77 -19.40
N ALA A 347 -7.91 15.24 -18.42
CA ALA A 347 -7.17 16.50 -18.63
C ALA A 347 -5.63 16.46 -18.81
N SER A 348 -4.91 15.35 -18.61
CA SER A 348 -3.44 15.45 -18.38
C SER A 348 -2.48 15.02 -19.50
N PHE A 349 -2.93 14.71 -20.72
CA PHE A 349 -2.01 14.27 -21.80
C PHE A 349 -2.12 15.09 -23.09
N GLY A 350 -1.70 16.36 -23.03
CA GLY A 350 -1.62 17.24 -24.21
C GLY A 350 -0.30 18.01 -24.40
N ARG A 351 0.64 17.98 -23.43
CA ARG A 351 1.74 18.97 -23.41
C ARG A 351 3.00 18.65 -24.22
N ARG A 352 3.17 17.47 -24.83
CA ARG A 352 4.48 17.07 -25.41
C ARG A 352 4.59 16.88 -26.93
N ALA A 353 3.56 17.18 -27.72
CA ALA A 353 3.67 17.05 -29.19
C ALA A 353 4.20 18.31 -29.92
N GLN A 354 4.49 19.41 -29.22
CA GLN A 354 4.73 20.71 -29.89
C GLN A 354 6.16 21.26 -29.82
N LYS A 355 7.10 20.57 -29.15
CA LYS A 355 8.49 21.06 -29.01
C LYS A 355 9.52 20.44 -29.96
N ALA A 356 9.12 19.55 -30.87
CA ALA A 356 10.02 18.87 -31.82
C ALA A 356 9.89 19.38 -33.28
N ARG A 357 9.27 20.53 -33.52
CA ARG A 357 9.05 21.06 -34.89
C ARG A 357 9.50 22.50 -35.13
N SER A 358 10.34 23.04 -34.26
CA SER A 358 10.82 24.43 -34.34
C SER A 358 12.33 24.53 -34.18
N GLN A 359 13.07 23.66 -34.87
CA GLN A 359 14.49 23.81 -35.17
C GLN A 359 14.73 23.17 -36.54
N ASP A 360 14.29 23.88 -37.58
CA ASP A 360 14.77 23.77 -38.96
C ASP A 360 14.15 24.94 -39.74
N THR A 361 14.72 26.12 -39.50
CA THR A 361 14.78 27.29 -40.41
C THR A 361 15.95 28.15 -39.97
#